data_AF-A0A956GNJ7-F1
#
_entry.id   AF-A0A956GNJ7-F1
#
_cell.length_a   1.000
_cell.length_b   1.000
_cell.length_c   1.000
_cell.angle_alpha   90.00
_cell.angle_beta   90.00
_cell.angle_gamma   90.00
#
_symmetry.space_group_name_H-M   'P 1'
#
loop_
_entity.id
_entity.type
_entity.pdbx_description
1 polymer ?
#
loop_
_entity_poly.entity_id
_entity_poly.type
_entity_poly.pdbx_seq_one_letter_code
_entity_poly.pdbx_strand_id
1 'polypeptide(L)' 'MSGYAPLWCKSNFSFLEGASHPDELVEEAHRLGLGSVALTDRDGVHGVVRAGVKARE' A
#
# COMPACT_ATOMS: atom_id res chain seq x y z
N MET A 1 13.76 -9.31 10.42
CA MET A 1 12.76 -8.83 9.45
C MET A 1 12.22 -10.01 8.69
N SER A 2 10.91 -10.12 8.56
CA SER A 2 10.29 -11.02 7.59
C SER A 2 10.91 -10.77 6.22
N GLY A 3 11.37 -11.81 5.52
CA GLY A 3 11.86 -11.69 4.15
C GLY A 3 10.75 -11.46 3.12
N TYR A 4 9.48 -11.51 3.55
CA TYR A 4 8.33 -11.27 2.70
C TYR A 4 8.05 -9.77 2.55
N ALA A 5 7.84 -9.35 1.31
CA ALA A 5 7.39 -8.02 0.94
C ALA A 5 6.27 -8.14 -0.09
N PRO A 6 5.06 -7.63 0.18
CA PRO A 6 4.00 -7.60 -0.81
C PRO A 6 4.32 -6.54 -1.87
N LEU A 7 4.75 -7.02 -3.04
CA LEU A 7 5.12 -6.16 -4.18
C LEU A 7 3.97 -5.94 -5.18
N TRP A 8 2.78 -6.47 -4.89
CA TRP A 8 1.58 -6.32 -5.71
C TRP A 8 0.36 -6.11 -4.82
N CYS A 9 0.15 -4.86 -4.39
CA CYS A 9 -1.03 -4.45 -3.63
C CYS A 9 -1.82 -3.40 -4.40
N LYS A 10 -3.15 -3.50 -4.33
CA LYS A 10 -4.09 -2.52 -4.91
C LYS A 10 -4.81 -1.79 -3.79
N SER A 11 -4.89 -0.47 -3.90
CA SER A 11 -5.79 0.35 -3.11
C SER A 11 -7.12 0.54 -3.84
N ASN A 12 -8.06 1.22 -3.21
CA ASN A 12 -9.32 1.66 -3.80
C ASN A 12 -9.19 2.62 -4.99
N PHE A 13 -7.98 3.08 -5.33
CA PHE A 13 -7.72 3.74 -6.61
C PHE A 13 -7.68 2.77 -7.79
N SER A 14 -7.57 1.46 -7.54
CA SER A 14 -7.89 0.43 -8.53
C SER A 14 -9.39 0.15 -8.51
N PHE A 15 -10.15 0.87 -9.33
CA PHE A 15 -11.61 0.76 -9.35
C PHE A 15 -12.08 -0.67 -9.57
N LEU A 16 -13.09 -1.08 -8.78
CA LEU A 16 -13.69 -2.41 -8.77
C LEU A 16 -12.73 -3.57 -8.42
N GLU A 17 -11.50 -3.27 -7.98
CA GLU A 17 -10.49 -4.28 -7.65
C GLU A 17 -9.88 -4.12 -6.26
N GLY A 18 -9.62 -2.88 -5.83
CA GLY A 18 -9.12 -2.60 -4.48
C GLY A 18 -10.19 -2.02 -3.57
N ALA A 19 -10.11 -2.35 -2.29
CA ALA A 19 -11.06 -1.90 -1.28
C ALA A 19 -10.43 -0.92 -0.27
N SER A 20 -9.22 -1.20 0.18
CA SER A 20 -8.53 -0.40 1.20
C SER A 20 -7.96 0.91 0.66
N HIS A 21 -7.90 1.93 1.49
CA HIS A 21 -7.16 3.16 1.18
C HIS A 21 -5.64 2.91 1.20
N PRO A 22 -4.84 3.72 0.47
CA PRO A 22 -3.38 3.54 0.43
C PRO A 22 -2.70 3.64 1.80
N ASP A 23 -3.16 4.53 2.66
CA ASP A 23 -2.66 4.72 4.03
C ASP A 23 -2.99 3.53 4.94
N GLU A 24 -4.21 2.97 4.83
CA GLU A 24 -4.59 1.74 5.55
C GLU A 24 -3.69 0.55 5.17
N LEU A 25 -3.32 0.43 3.89
CA LEU A 25 -2.39 -0.62 3.43
C LEU A 25 -0.99 -0.47 4.03
N VAL A 26 -0.54 0.77 4.23
CA VAL A 26 0.76 1.06 4.87
C VAL A 26 0.69 0.77 6.38
N GLU A 27 -0.38 1.19 7.05
CA GLU A 27 -0.61 0.89 8.47
C GLU A 27 -0.63 -0.62 8.72
N GLU A 28 -1.33 -1.36 7.88
CA GLU A 28 -1.42 -2.81 8.00
C GLU A 28 -0.06 -3.49 7.76
N ALA A 29 0.70 -3.02 6.76
CA ALA A 29 2.06 -3.53 6.53
C ALA A 29 2.97 -3.28 7.74
N HIS A 30 2.88 -2.11 8.37
CA HIS A 30 3.60 -1.80 9.60
C HIS A 30 3.15 -2.70 10.76
N ARG A 31 1.83 -2.86 10.96
CA ARG A 31 1.24 -3.71 12.01
C ARG A 31 1.70 -5.17 11.89
N LEU A 32 1.87 -5.66 10.67
CA LEU A 32 2.36 -7.01 10.37
C LEU A 32 3.89 -7.14 10.46
N GLY A 33 4.62 -6.05 10.73
CA GLY A 33 6.08 -6.05 10.81
C GLY A 33 6.79 -6.25 9.47
N LEU A 34 6.14 -5.88 8.37
CA LEU A 34 6.71 -5.95 7.03
C LEU A 34 7.66 -4.77 6.82
N GLY A 35 8.82 -5.04 6.22
CA GLY A 35 9.82 -3.99 5.95
C GLY A 35 9.47 -3.09 4.77
N SER A 36 8.56 -3.52 3.90
CA SER A 36 8.18 -2.78 2.70
C SER A 36 6.85 -3.28 2.14
N VAL A 37 6.12 -2.40 1.45
CA VAL A 37 4.93 -2.71 0.65
C VAL A 37 4.99 -1.89 -0.64
N ALA A 38 4.58 -2.47 -1.77
CA ALA A 38 4.43 -1.75 -3.03
C ALA A 38 2.96 -1.49 -3.34
N LEU A 39 2.63 -0.23 -3.65
CA LEU A 39 1.33 0.15 -4.17
C LEU A 39 1.34 0.10 -5.70
N THR A 40 0.56 -0.80 -6.27
CA THR A 40 0.51 -1.11 -7.71
C THR A 40 -0.92 -0.98 -8.21
N ASP A 41 -1.46 0.23 -8.13
CA ASP A 41 -2.81 0.49 -8.61
C ASP A 41 -2.92 0.36 -10.14
N ARG A 42 -4.11 -0.03 -10.60
CA ARG A 42 -4.41 -0.16 -12.02
C ARG A 42 -4.37 1.23 -12.69
N ASP A 43 -3.57 1.32 -13.75
CA ASP A 43 -3.52 2.45 -14.68
C ASP A 43 -3.27 3.84 -14.04
N GLY A 44 -2.69 3.89 -12.85
CA GLY A 44 -2.45 5.16 -12.16
C GLY A 44 -1.64 5.07 -10.87
N VAL A 45 -1.25 6.25 -10.38
CA VAL A 45 -0.49 6.45 -9.12
C VAL A 45 -1.21 7.39 -8.15
N HIS A 46 -2.54 7.42 -8.21
CA HIS A 46 -3.38 8.37 -7.48
C HIS A 46 -3.20 8.31 -5.96
N GLY A 47 -2.91 7.12 -5.43
CA GLY A 47 -2.69 6.88 -4.00
C GLY A 47 -1.26 7.15 -3.50
N VAL A 48 -0.30 7.44 -4.38
CA VAL A 48 1.13 7.44 -4.03
C VAL A 48 1.50 8.47 -2.97
N VAL A 49 0.87 9.64 -2.99
CA VAL A 49 1.16 10.70 -2.02
C VAL A 49 0.67 10.31 -0.63
N ARG A 50 -0.54 9.74 -0.51
CA ARG A 50 -1.08 9.31 0.79
C ARG A 50 -0.27 8.16 1.38
N ALA A 51 0.01 7.13 0.59
CA ALA A 51 0.87 6.02 1.01
C ALA A 51 2.28 6.52 1.39
N GLY A 52 2.87 7.40 0.59
CA GLY A 52 4.20 7.93 0.82
C GLY A 52 4.32 8.85 2.03
N VAL A 53 3.28 9.62 2.36
CA VAL A 53 3.21 10.39 3.61
C VAL A 53 3.08 9.42 4.79
N LYS A 54 2.16 8.45 4.71
CA LYS A 54 1.95 7.51 5.80
C LYS A 54 3.17 6.64 6.11
N ALA A 55 3.93 6.25 5.09
CA ALA A 55 5.13 5.44 5.25
C ALA A 55 6.31 6.17 5.92
N ARG A 56 6.20 7.48 6.15
CA ARG A 56 7.21 8.31 6.83
C ARG A 56 6.86 8.65 8.27
N GLU A 57 5.63 8.34 8.70
CA GLU A 57 5.19 8.42 10.11
C GLU A 57 5.70 7.23 10.90
#